data_AF-A0A0N1F722-F1
#
_entry.id   AF-A0A0N1F722-F1
#
_cell.length_a   1.000
_cell.length_b   1.000
_cell.length_c   1.000
_cell.angle_alpha   90.00
_cell.angle_beta   90.00
_cell.angle_gamma   90.00
#
_symmetry.space_group_name_H-M   'P 1'
#
loop_
_entity.id
_entity.type
_entity.pdbx_description
1 polymer ?
#
loop_
_entity_poly.entity_id
_entity_poly.type
_entity_poly.pdbx_seq_one_letter_code
_entity_poly.pdbx_strand_id
1 'polypeptide(L)'
;MVIEHDLAALPAESLSRWFRLWFDPQDERHDETAEFSGVIHSMIAQPHSISIDFGTADPEAFWDMLQLLDDAGATRIRIGSSRAESADPDQ
;
A
#
# COMPACT_ATOMS: atom_id res chain seq x y z
N MET A 1 6.72 -3.03 -0.94
CA MET A 1 6.71 -3.08 0.55
C MET A 1 5.67 -4.10 0.98
N VAL A 2 5.87 -4.79 2.11
CA VAL A 2 4.89 -5.71 2.70
C VAL A 2 4.58 -5.26 4.12
N ILE A 3 3.30 -5.19 4.46
CA ILE A 3 2.78 -4.89 5.79
C ILE A 3 2.00 -6.11 6.28
N GLU A 4 2.52 -6.80 7.27
CA GLU A 4 1.85 -7.93 7.92
C GLU A 4 1.07 -7.43 9.14
N HIS A 5 -0.12 -7.99 9.39
CA HIS A 5 -0.99 -7.58 10.48
C HIS A 5 -1.76 -8.75 11.12
N ASP A 6 -2.29 -8.55 12.32
CA ASP A 6 -3.02 -9.58 13.10
C ASP A 6 -4.55 -9.50 12.99
N LEU A 7 -5.10 -8.55 12.23
CA LEU A 7 -6.55 -8.46 12.01
C LEU A 7 -7.13 -9.79 11.48
N ALA A 8 -8.27 -10.19 12.06
CA ALA A 8 -9.02 -11.36 11.62
C ALA A 8 -9.69 -11.17 10.25
N ALA A 9 -10.04 -9.93 9.90
CA ALA A 9 -10.58 -9.54 8.61
C ALA A 9 -10.09 -8.15 8.24
N LEU A 10 -9.83 -7.93 6.94
CA LEU A 10 -9.44 -6.62 6.43
C LEU A 10 -10.63 -5.65 6.42
N PRO A 11 -10.42 -4.36 6.75
CA PRO A 11 -11.46 -3.33 6.69
C PRO A 11 -11.69 -2.92 5.23
N ALA A 12 -12.40 -3.75 4.46
CA ALA A 12 -12.50 -3.65 3.01
C ALA A 12 -12.95 -2.27 2.49
N GLU A 13 -13.92 -1.62 3.14
CA GLU A 13 -14.40 -0.30 2.73
C GLU A 13 -13.35 0.79 2.95
N SER A 14 -12.73 0.85 4.14
CA SER A 14 -11.67 1.80 4.45
C SER A 14 -10.48 1.59 3.54
N LEU A 15 -10.07 0.33 3.32
CA LEU A 15 -8.95 -0.01 2.44
C LEU A 15 -9.23 0.37 0.99
N SER A 16 -10.46 0.17 0.50
CA SER A 16 -10.87 0.59 -0.85
C SER A 16 -10.94 2.11 -0.99
N ARG A 17 -11.26 2.85 0.07
CA ARG A 17 -11.22 4.31 0.08
C ARG A 17 -9.77 4.81 0.03
N TRP A 18 -8.91 4.27 0.88
CA TRP A 18 -7.49 4.56 0.89
C TRP A 18 -6.85 4.28 -0.47
N PHE A 19 -7.14 3.12 -1.08
CA PHE A 19 -6.60 2.77 -2.39
C PHE A 19 -7.00 3.78 -3.47
N ARG A 20 -8.28 4.20 -3.53
CA ARG A 20 -8.73 5.21 -4.50
C ARG A 20 -8.10 6.58 -4.27
N LEU A 21 -7.81 6.92 -3.03
CA LEU A 21 -7.11 8.17 -2.72
C LEU A 21 -5.68 8.16 -3.27
N TRP A 22 -4.99 7.03 -3.21
CA TRP A 22 -3.56 6.99 -3.55
C TRP A 22 -3.24 6.38 -4.91
N PHE A 23 -4.19 5.69 -5.55
CA PHE A 23 -4.01 5.07 -6.86
C PHE A 23 -4.68 5.91 -7.97
N ASP A 24 -3.86 6.49 -8.85
CA ASP A 24 -4.32 7.22 -10.04
C ASP A 24 -3.49 6.85 -11.28
N PRO A 25 -3.69 5.65 -11.85
CA PRO A 25 -2.85 5.18 -12.95
C PRO A 25 -3.11 5.95 -14.26
N GLN A 26 -4.22 6.69 -14.34
CA GLN A 26 -4.57 7.50 -15.51
C GLN A 26 -4.22 8.97 -15.33
N ASP A 27 -3.63 9.33 -14.19
CA ASP A 27 -3.27 10.70 -13.83
C ASP A 27 -4.45 11.68 -13.98
N GLU A 28 -5.66 11.24 -13.58
CA GLU A 28 -6.87 12.06 -13.68
C GLU A 28 -6.81 13.30 -12.78
N ARG A 29 -6.02 13.22 -11.71
CA ARG A 29 -5.76 14.30 -10.74
C ARG A 29 -4.45 15.05 -11.01
N HIS A 30 -4.05 15.10 -12.28
CA HIS A 30 -2.83 15.78 -12.71
C HIS A 30 -2.74 17.21 -12.16
N ASP A 31 -1.65 17.51 -11.46
CA ASP A 31 -1.27 18.87 -11.07
C ASP A 31 -0.13 19.33 -11.99
N GLU A 32 -0.43 20.31 -12.86
CA GLU A 32 0.54 20.86 -13.82
C GLU A 32 1.78 21.49 -13.15
N THR A 33 1.73 21.72 -11.83
CA THR A 33 2.83 22.27 -11.04
C THR A 33 3.66 21.22 -10.30
N ALA A 34 3.20 19.97 -10.24
CA ALA A 34 3.90 18.87 -9.60
C ALA A 34 4.81 18.12 -10.59
N GLU A 35 6.03 17.78 -10.18
CA GLU A 35 6.97 17.00 -11.01
C GLU A 35 6.55 15.52 -11.14
N PHE A 36 5.82 14.99 -10.14
CA PHE A 36 5.29 13.63 -10.11
C PHE A 36 3.86 13.62 -9.58
N SER A 37 3.05 12.64 -10.00
CA SER A 37 1.63 12.54 -9.67
C SER A 37 1.33 12.08 -8.23
N GLY A 38 2.34 11.68 -7.45
CA GLY A 38 2.16 11.42 -6.01
C GLY A 38 1.33 10.17 -5.70
N VAL A 39 1.45 9.10 -6.50
CA VAL A 39 0.56 7.93 -6.46
C VAL A 39 1.29 6.62 -6.18
N ILE A 40 0.56 5.67 -5.60
CA ILE A 40 0.98 4.27 -5.50
C ILE A 40 0.84 3.59 -6.86
N HIS A 41 1.70 2.62 -7.15
CA HIS A 41 1.64 1.86 -8.40
C HIS A 41 0.79 0.60 -8.29
N SER A 42 0.75 -0.04 -7.12
CA SER A 42 -0.05 -1.26 -6.92
C SER A 42 -0.30 -1.56 -5.45
N MET A 43 -1.36 -2.32 -5.20
CA MET A 43 -1.66 -2.91 -3.90
C MET A 43 -2.25 -4.32 -4.09
N ILE A 44 -1.79 -5.26 -3.27
CA ILE A 44 -2.34 -6.61 -3.16
C ILE A 44 -2.69 -6.84 -1.70
N ALA A 45 -3.97 -7.08 -1.43
CA ALA A 45 -4.47 -7.34 -0.08
C ALA A 45 -4.82 -8.82 0.06
N GLN A 46 -4.25 -9.46 1.09
CA GLN A 46 -4.44 -10.87 1.43
C GLN A 46 -4.77 -10.97 2.93
N PRO A 47 -5.30 -12.10 3.41
CA PRO A 47 -5.42 -12.33 4.85
C PRO A 47 -4.06 -12.11 5.54
N HIS A 48 -4.04 -11.26 6.56
CA HIS A 48 -2.87 -10.93 7.39
C HIS A 48 -1.70 -10.22 6.69
N SER A 49 -1.85 -9.83 5.42
CA SER A 49 -0.75 -9.22 4.65
C SER A 49 -1.26 -8.28 3.56
N ILE A 50 -0.65 -7.10 3.49
CA ILE A 50 -0.88 -6.12 2.43
C ILE A 50 0.46 -5.79 1.78
N SER A 51 0.58 -6.06 0.48
CA SER A 51 1.73 -5.65 -0.33
C SER A 51 1.39 -4.37 -1.07
N ILE A 52 2.26 -3.36 -0.97
CA ILE A 52 2.07 -2.04 -1.60
C ILE A 52 3.36 -1.66 -2.32
N ASP A 53 3.24 -1.27 -3.59
CA ASP A 53 4.26 -0.49 -4.28
C ASP A 53 3.88 0.98 -4.19
N PHE A 54 4.59 1.73 -3.35
CA PHE A 54 4.30 3.14 -3.10
C PHE A 54 4.68 4.05 -4.27
N GLY A 55 5.46 3.57 -5.25
CA GLY A 55 5.80 4.37 -6.43
C GLY A 55 6.34 5.74 -6.07
N THR A 56 5.59 6.78 -6.43
CA THR A 56 5.91 8.19 -6.17
C THR A 56 5.03 8.82 -5.09
N ALA A 57 4.19 8.03 -4.41
CA ALA A 57 3.32 8.51 -3.34
C ALA A 57 4.11 9.19 -2.22
N ASP A 58 3.50 10.24 -1.66
CA ASP A 58 4.03 10.91 -0.48
C ASP A 58 4.13 9.90 0.70
N PRO A 59 5.13 10.03 1.59
CA PRO A 59 5.21 9.24 2.82
C PRO A 59 3.92 9.22 3.65
N GLU A 60 3.06 10.24 3.54
CA GLU A 60 1.72 10.26 4.15
C GLU A 60 0.88 9.03 3.78
N ALA A 61 0.97 8.53 2.54
CA ALA A 61 0.26 7.31 2.13
C ALA A 61 0.59 6.11 3.02
N PHE A 62 1.86 5.98 3.42
CA PHE A 62 2.30 4.91 4.30
C PHE A 62 1.75 5.09 5.72
N TRP A 63 1.78 6.31 6.25
CA TRP A 63 1.25 6.61 7.59
C TRP A 63 -0.26 6.40 7.65
N ASP A 64 -1.00 6.83 6.64
CA ASP A 64 -2.43 6.59 6.50
C ASP A 64 -2.77 5.10 6.52
N MET A 65 -1.95 4.26 5.87
CA MET A 65 -2.15 2.81 5.87
C MET A 65 -1.94 2.23 7.28
N LEU A 66 -0.93 2.68 8.01
CA LEU A 66 -0.71 2.25 9.40
C LEU A 66 -1.86 2.67 10.32
N GLN A 67 -2.33 3.92 10.19
CA GLN A 67 -3.47 4.43 10.95
C GLN A 67 -4.75 3.64 10.64
N LEU A 68 -4.98 3.32 9.37
CA LEU A 68 -6.12 2.51 8.94
C LEU A 68 -6.12 1.11 9.57
N LEU A 69 -4.95 0.48 9.69
CA LEU A 69 -4.82 -0.82 10.36
C LEU A 69 -5.00 -0.71 11.88
N ASP A 70 -4.47 0.35 12.49
CA ASP A 70 -4.65 0.65 13.92
C ASP A 70 -6.13 0.90 14.26
N ASP A 71 -6.83 1.73 13.49
CA ASP A 71 -8.26 2.02 13.63
C ASP A 71 -9.13 0.76 13.46
N ALA A 72 -8.68 -0.19 12.63
CA ALA A 72 -9.33 -1.48 12.46
C ALA A 72 -9.06 -2.47 13.61
N GLY A 73 -8.19 -2.10 14.55
CA GLY A 73 -7.86 -2.87 15.75
C GLY A 73 -6.63 -3.77 15.62
N ALA A 74 -5.72 -3.49 14.68
CA ALA A 74 -4.48 -4.25 14.56
C ALA A 74 -3.62 -3.98 15.80
N THR A 75 -3.20 -5.04 16.51
CA THR A 75 -2.33 -4.90 17.67
C THR A 75 -0.89 -5.27 17.38
N ARG A 76 -0.65 -5.88 16.21
CA ARG A 76 0.67 -6.26 15.74
C ARG A 76 0.80 -5.95 14.25
N ILE A 77 1.73 -5.06 13.93
CA ILE A 77 2.10 -4.72 12.56
C ILE A 77 3.59 -5.01 12.36
N ARG A 78 3.95 -5.65 11.24
CA ARG A 78 5.34 -5.85 10.82
C ARG A 78 5.53 -5.27 9.43
N ILE A 79 6.60 -4.52 9.25
CA ILE A 79 6.95 -3.89 7.97
C ILE A 79 8.16 -4.60 7.40
N GLY A 80 8.05 -5.05 6.15
CA GLY A 80 9.09 -5.74 5.42
C GLY A 80 9.28 -5.19 4.01
N SER A 81 10.44 -5.45 3.43
CA SER A 81 10.65 -5.23 1.99
C SER A 81 10.13 -6.43 1.21
N SER A 82 9.38 -6.17 0.14
CA SER A 82 9.11 -7.20 -0.86
C SER A 82 10.38 -7.32 -1.72
N ARG A 83 11.38 -8.06 -1.25
CA ARG A 83 12.37 -8.57 -2.19
C ARG A 83 11.61 -9.61 -3.01
N ALA A 84 11.24 -9.28 -4.24
CA ALA A 84 10.98 -10.33 -5.20
C ALA A 84 12.26 -11.18 -5.21
N GLU A 85 12.20 -12.40 -4.71
CA GLU A 85 13.23 -13.37 -5.03
C GLU A 85 13.28 -13.43 -6.56
N SER A 86 14.29 -12.81 -7.15
CA SER A 86 14.70 -13.15 -8.50
C SER A 86 15.04 -14.62 -8.44
N ALA A 87 14.09 -15.49 -8.78
CA ALA A 87 14.39 -16.88 -9.06
C ALA A 87 15.42 -16.85 -10.19
N ASP A 88 16.66 -17.15 -9.84
CA ASP A 88 17.76 -17.36 -10.77
C ASP A 88 17.38 -18.57 -11.65
N PRO A 89 17.14 -18.39 -12.96
CA PRO A 89 16.86 -19.50 -13.85
C PRO A 89 18.18 -19.98 -14.46
N ASP A 90 19.09 -20.52 -13.65
CA ASP A 90 20.22 -21.30 -14.15
C ASP A 90 20.46 -22.52 -13.25
N GLN A 91 19.66 -23.57 -13.48
CA GLN A 91 20.05 -24.97 -13.28
C GLN A 91 19.58 -25.82 -14.45
#